data_AF-A0A2S3QD03-F1
#
_entry.id   AF-A0A2S3QD03-F1
#
_cell.length_a   1.000
_cell.length_b   1.000
_cell.length_c   1.000
_cell.angle_alpha   90.00
_cell.angle_beta   90.00
_cell.angle_gamma   90.00
#
_symmetry.space_group_name_H-M   'P 1'
#
loop_
_entity.id
_entity.type
_entity.pdbx_description
1 polymer ?
#
loop_
_entity_poly.entity_id
_entity_poly.type
_entity_poly.pdbx_seq_one_letter_code
_entity_poly.pdbx_strand_id
1 'polypeptide(L)'
;MTNRPFWQYLLAALFLGLVQFLIALIAPFHNLVFSYLLDFLILVVAFIAGQYAKEHHGHPGWFASATGAIYGFFTGLSPFFVKLTPRDVKRELHNHPMSSQALHQFVTLANSPAAHLTDWIVSVLIYGCLTLLAGSIGGLVLKKDRDRNAI
;
A
#
# COMPACT_ATOMS: atom_id res chain seq x y z
N MET A 1 -11.19 18.39 -23.58
CA MET A 1 -10.39 17.87 -22.44
C MET A 1 -11.35 17.55 -21.31
N THR A 2 -11.60 16.28 -21.03
CA THR A 2 -12.46 15.87 -19.92
C THR A 2 -11.73 16.15 -18.61
N ASN A 3 -12.20 17.13 -17.83
CA ASN A 3 -11.77 17.33 -16.44
C ASN A 3 -12.05 16.06 -15.65
N ARG A 4 -11.06 15.19 -15.51
CA ARG A 4 -11.19 13.98 -14.71
C ARG A 4 -11.24 14.39 -13.24
N PRO A 5 -12.33 14.14 -12.50
CA PRO A 5 -12.42 14.58 -11.11
C PRO A 5 -11.32 13.94 -10.26
N PHE A 6 -10.63 14.77 -9.48
CA PHE A 6 -9.58 14.44 -8.52
C PHE A 6 -9.84 13.17 -7.69
N TRP A 7 -11.11 12.92 -7.33
CA TRP A 7 -11.54 11.77 -6.53
C TRP A 7 -11.32 10.40 -7.21
N GLN A 8 -11.14 10.33 -8.53
CA GLN A 8 -10.97 9.06 -9.25
C GLN A 8 -9.72 8.29 -8.80
N TYR A 9 -8.61 8.98 -8.50
CA TYR A 9 -7.39 8.32 -8.05
C TYR A 9 -7.49 7.81 -6.61
N LEU A 10 -8.22 8.53 -5.76
CA LEU A 10 -8.52 8.09 -4.39
C LEU A 10 -9.48 6.88 -4.41
N LEU A 11 -10.48 6.89 -5.29
CA LEU A 11 -11.39 5.75 -5.50
C LEU A 11 -10.66 4.53 -6.07
N ALA A 12 -9.73 4.73 -7.00
CA ALA A 12 -8.88 3.65 -7.52
C ALA A 12 -8.02 3.04 -6.40
N ALA A 13 -7.40 3.87 -5.56
CA ALA A 13 -6.63 3.40 -4.41
C ALA A 13 -7.50 2.62 -3.41
N LEU A 14 -8.71 3.11 -3.13
CA LEU A 14 -9.68 2.42 -2.28
C LEU A 14 -10.06 1.06 -2.87
N PHE A 15 -10.36 1.01 -4.17
CA PHE A 15 -10.73 -0.24 -4.84
C PHE A 15 -9.58 -1.25 -4.83
N LEU A 16 -8.35 -0.82 -5.17
CA LEU A 16 -7.16 -1.67 -5.13
C LEU A 16 -6.89 -2.18 -3.71
N GLY A 17 -7.01 -1.31 -2.71
CA GLY A 17 -6.82 -1.67 -1.31
C GLY A 17 -7.86 -2.70 -0.83
N LEU A 18 -9.13 -2.52 -1.20
CA LEU A 18 -10.19 -3.48 -0.90
C LEU A 18 -9.96 -4.84 -1.57
N VAL A 19 -9.56 -4.85 -2.84
CA VAL A 19 -9.24 -6.11 -3.54
C VAL A 19 -8.09 -6.82 -2.85
N GLN A 20 -7.02 -6.10 -2.51
CA GLN A 20 -5.86 -6.66 -1.81
C GLN A 20 -6.24 -7.20 -0.43
N PHE A 21 -7.09 -6.48 0.32
CA PHE A 21 -7.64 -6.95 1.58
C PHE A 21 -8.47 -8.24 1.43
N LEU A 22 -9.39 -8.29 0.46
CA LEU A 22 -10.21 -9.47 0.21
C LEU A 22 -9.37 -10.68 -0.20
N ILE A 23 -8.34 -10.49 -1.02
CA ILE A 23 -7.37 -11.54 -1.37
C ILE A 23 -6.67 -12.06 -0.11
N ALA A 24 -6.19 -11.16 0.75
CA ALA A 24 -5.53 -11.53 2.00
C ALA A 24 -6.45 -12.33 2.95
N LEU A 25 -7.76 -12.04 2.96
CA LEU A 25 -8.74 -12.81 3.74
C LEU A 25 -8.98 -14.21 3.19
N ILE A 26 -9.14 -14.35 1.88
CA ILE A 26 -9.53 -15.62 1.23
C ILE A 26 -8.33 -16.56 1.11
N ALA A 27 -7.16 -16.00 0.85
CA ALA A 27 -5.94 -16.73 0.62
C ALA A 27 -4.78 -16.00 1.33
N PRO A 28 -4.60 -16.19 2.64
CA PRO A 28 -3.52 -15.54 3.39
C PRO A 28 -2.12 -15.91 2.90
N PHE A 29 -1.99 -17.03 2.16
CA PHE A 29 -0.78 -17.47 1.46
C PHE A 29 -0.93 -17.43 -0.07
N HIS A 30 -1.74 -16.51 -0.59
CA HIS A 30 -1.91 -16.33 -2.02
C HIS A 30 -0.58 -16.14 -2.73
N ASN A 31 -0.56 -16.44 -4.03
CA ASN A 31 0.63 -16.36 -4.85
C ASN A 31 1.18 -14.92 -4.76
N LEU A 32 2.39 -14.76 -4.22
CA LEU A 32 3.06 -13.47 -3.97
C LEU A 32 3.01 -12.52 -5.18
N VAL A 33 2.93 -13.09 -6.38
CA VAL A 33 2.76 -12.40 -7.66
C VAL A 33 1.55 -11.46 -7.71
N PHE A 34 0.38 -11.86 -7.19
CA PHE A 34 -0.83 -11.01 -7.24
C PHE A 34 -0.72 -9.81 -6.29
N SER A 35 -0.13 -10.00 -5.11
CA SER A 35 0.20 -8.90 -4.19
C SER A 35 1.13 -7.89 -4.86
N TYR A 36 2.25 -8.37 -5.44
CA TYR A 36 3.21 -7.47 -6.10
C TYR A 36 2.61 -6.73 -7.29
N LEU A 37 1.67 -7.33 -8.01
CA LEU A 37 0.95 -6.66 -9.09
C LEU A 37 0.14 -5.48 -8.54
N LEU A 38 -0.61 -5.69 -7.45
CA LEU A 38 -1.45 -4.64 -6.84
C LEU A 38 -0.59 -3.53 -6.22
N ASP A 39 0.53 -3.89 -5.59
CA ASP A 39 1.51 -2.94 -5.06
C ASP A 39 2.16 -2.11 -6.18
N PHE A 40 2.47 -2.72 -7.32
CA PHE A 40 2.96 -1.99 -8.49
C PHE A 40 1.88 -1.05 -9.05
N LEU A 41 0.63 -1.53 -9.17
CA LEU A 41 -0.48 -0.72 -9.69
C LEU A 41 -0.76 0.51 -8.84
N ILE A 42 -0.67 0.43 -7.50
CA ILE A 42 -0.85 1.63 -6.67
C ILE A 42 0.27 2.65 -6.89
N LEU A 43 1.51 2.22 -7.15
CA LEU A 43 2.61 3.14 -7.51
C LEU A 43 2.35 3.83 -8.85
N VAL A 44 1.80 3.12 -9.83
CA VAL A 44 1.39 3.70 -11.12
C VAL A 44 0.26 4.72 -10.92
N VAL A 45 -0.75 4.40 -10.11
CA VAL A 45 -1.84 5.33 -9.77
C VAL A 45 -1.28 6.58 -9.08
N ALA A 46 -0.36 6.42 -8.13
CA ALA A 46 0.29 7.51 -7.42
C ALA A 46 1.13 8.41 -8.36
N PHE A 47 1.85 7.80 -9.30
CA PHE A 47 2.62 8.53 -10.32
C PHE A 47 1.70 9.41 -11.19
N ILE A 48 0.62 8.84 -11.71
CA ILE A 48 -0.37 9.57 -12.55
C ILE A 48 -1.11 10.62 -11.71
N ALA A 49 -1.46 10.31 -10.46
CA ALA A 49 -2.06 11.26 -9.54
C ALA A 49 -1.14 12.47 -9.31
N GLY A 50 0.18 12.23 -9.17
CA GLY A 50 1.19 13.29 -9.07
C GLY A 50 1.24 14.19 -10.30
N GLN A 51 1.20 13.60 -11.50
CA GLN A 51 1.10 14.34 -12.76
C GLN A 51 -0.16 15.21 -12.80
N TYR A 52 -1.31 14.63 -12.51
CA TYR A 52 -2.59 15.32 -12.50
C TYR A 52 -2.62 16.49 -11.50
N ALA A 53 -2.10 16.28 -10.28
CA ALA A 53 -2.01 17.33 -9.28
C ALA A 53 -1.16 18.50 -9.74
N LYS A 54 -0.04 18.25 -10.46
CA LYS A 54 0.81 19.31 -11.00
C LYS A 54 0.07 20.18 -12.03
N GLU A 55 -0.70 19.56 -12.92
CA GLU A 55 -1.50 20.26 -13.94
C GLU A 55 -2.58 21.15 -13.29
N HIS A 56 -3.14 20.71 -12.16
CA HIS A 56 -4.20 21.41 -11.44
C HIS A 56 -3.69 22.25 -10.26
N HIS A 57 -2.41 22.65 -10.29
CA HIS A 57 -1.77 23.50 -9.28
C HIS A 57 -1.72 22.93 -7.84
N GLY A 58 -1.98 21.65 -7.65
CA GLY A 58 -1.83 20.95 -6.37
C GLY A 58 -0.39 20.48 -6.09
N HIS A 59 -0.16 19.94 -4.89
CA HIS A 59 1.13 19.37 -4.49
C HIS A 59 1.21 17.88 -4.87
N PRO A 60 2.04 17.48 -5.86
CA PRO A 60 2.05 16.11 -6.40
C PRO A 60 2.28 15.02 -5.35
N GLY A 61 3.28 15.22 -4.49
CA GLY A 61 3.63 14.25 -3.46
C GLY A 61 2.56 14.11 -2.38
N TRP A 62 1.85 15.17 -2.02
CA TRP A 62 0.83 15.09 -0.96
C TRP A 62 -0.40 14.35 -1.46
N PHE A 63 -0.81 14.63 -2.69
CA PHE A 63 -1.95 13.96 -3.28
C PHE A 63 -1.68 12.47 -3.51
N ALA A 64 -0.51 12.14 -4.04
CA ALA A 64 -0.10 10.75 -4.20
C ALA A 64 0.09 10.03 -2.85
N SER A 65 0.61 10.71 -1.83
CA SER A 65 0.69 10.16 -0.47
C SER A 65 -0.69 9.75 0.07
N ALA A 66 -1.72 10.56 -0.15
CA ALA A 66 -3.09 10.22 0.24
C ALA A 66 -3.60 8.95 -0.46
N THR A 67 -3.30 8.77 -1.76
CA THR A 67 -3.67 7.52 -2.47
C THR A 67 -2.99 6.29 -1.85
N GLY A 68 -1.70 6.38 -1.51
CA GLY A 68 -0.97 5.29 -0.87
C GLY A 68 -1.43 5.01 0.55
N ALA A 69 -1.72 6.04 1.34
CA ALA A 69 -2.24 5.89 2.69
C ALA A 69 -3.60 5.17 2.70
N ILE A 70 -4.49 5.48 1.75
CA ILE A 70 -5.77 4.77 1.59
C ILE A 70 -5.54 3.31 1.22
N TYR A 71 -4.64 3.02 0.27
CA TYR A 71 -4.30 1.64 -0.07
C TYR A 71 -3.73 0.91 1.16
N GLY A 72 -2.70 1.47 1.79
CA GLY A 72 -2.03 0.94 2.98
C GLY A 72 -2.97 0.69 4.15
N PHE A 73 -4.00 1.54 4.32
CA PHE A 73 -5.05 1.36 5.32
C PHE A 73 -5.75 0.02 5.13
N PHE A 74 -6.22 -0.29 3.92
CA PHE A 74 -6.96 -1.54 3.68
C PHE A 74 -6.05 -2.77 3.68
N THR A 75 -4.86 -2.68 3.07
CA THR A 75 -3.92 -3.80 3.03
C THR A 75 -3.44 -4.20 4.42
N GLY A 76 -3.23 -3.21 5.30
CA GLY A 76 -2.80 -3.42 6.68
C GLY A 76 -3.90 -3.94 7.61
N LEU A 77 -5.16 -4.08 7.17
CA LEU A 77 -6.22 -4.63 8.01
C LEU A 77 -6.17 -6.15 8.14
N SER A 78 -5.51 -6.84 7.21
CA SER A 78 -5.51 -8.31 7.17
C SER A 78 -5.10 -9.01 8.48
N PRO A 79 -4.12 -8.53 9.28
CA PRO A 79 -3.74 -9.18 10.54
C PRO A 79 -4.86 -9.21 11.58
N PHE A 80 -5.84 -8.28 11.52
CA PHE A 80 -6.98 -8.29 12.45
C PHE A 80 -7.95 -9.45 12.21
N PHE A 81 -7.94 -10.05 11.02
CA PHE A 81 -8.89 -11.08 10.61
C PHE A 81 -8.23 -12.44 10.40
N VAL A 82 -6.92 -12.47 10.13
CA VAL A 82 -6.16 -13.70 9.89
C VAL A 82 -5.17 -13.90 11.02
N LYS A 83 -5.29 -15.03 11.73
CA LYS A 83 -4.35 -15.41 12.78
C LYS A 83 -3.22 -16.26 12.22
N LEU A 84 -2.00 -15.94 12.60
CA LEU A 84 -0.82 -16.76 12.32
C LEU A 84 -0.87 -18.04 13.15
N THR A 85 -0.62 -19.17 12.51
CA THR A 85 -0.45 -20.46 13.21
C THR A 85 1.04 -20.84 13.33
N PRO A 86 1.41 -21.70 14.28
CA PRO A 86 2.78 -22.20 14.39
C PRO A 86 3.28 -22.92 13.12
N ARG A 87 2.38 -23.48 12.31
CA ARG A 87 2.74 -24.11 11.02
C ARG A 87 3.16 -23.07 10.00
N ASP A 88 2.50 -21.92 9.99
CA ASP A 88 2.78 -20.83 9.04
C ASP A 88 4.15 -20.21 9.33
N VAL A 89 4.44 -19.95 10.61
CA VAL A 89 5.74 -19.42 11.04
C VAL A 89 6.88 -20.39 10.73
N LYS A 90 6.69 -21.70 10.92
CA LYS A 90 7.70 -22.71 10.53
C LYS A 90 7.94 -22.75 9.02
N ARG A 91 6.88 -22.56 8.24
CA ARG A 91 6.97 -22.50 6.77
C ARG A 91 7.75 -21.27 6.32
N GLU A 92 7.49 -20.11 6.90
CA GLU A 92 8.22 -18.86 6.61
C GLU A 92 9.68 -18.91 7.05
N LEU A 93 9.98 -19.54 8.19
CA LEU A 93 11.35 -19.73 8.68
C LEU A 93 12.12 -20.83 7.93
N HIS A 94 11.61 -21.38 6.82
CA HIS A 94 12.24 -22.51 6.12
C HIS A 94 12.60 -23.69 7.04
N ASN A 95 11.75 -23.98 8.04
CA ASN A 95 11.98 -24.99 9.08
C ASN A 95 13.22 -24.75 9.97
N HIS A 96 13.67 -23.50 10.14
CA HIS A 96 14.74 -23.19 11.10
C HIS A 96 14.38 -23.74 12.50
N PRO A 97 15.31 -24.44 13.19
CA PRO A 97 15.02 -24.99 14.52
C PRO A 97 14.71 -23.87 15.52
N MET A 98 13.44 -23.78 15.91
CA MET A 98 12.96 -23.01 17.06
C MET A 98 12.40 -23.98 18.10
N SER A 99 12.64 -23.70 19.38
CA SER A 99 11.99 -24.45 20.46
C SER A 99 10.48 -24.24 20.40
N SER A 100 9.70 -25.26 20.76
CA SER A 100 8.24 -25.17 20.77
C SER A 100 7.74 -24.00 21.64
N GLN A 101 8.42 -23.72 22.74
CA GLN A 101 8.09 -22.62 23.64
C GLN A 101 8.35 -21.24 23.01
N ALA A 102 9.47 -21.06 22.32
CA ALA A 102 9.78 -19.83 21.59
C ALA A 102 8.78 -19.60 20.44
N LEU A 103 8.42 -20.66 19.71
CA LEU A 103 7.43 -20.59 18.64
C LEU A 103 6.05 -20.16 19.15
N HIS A 104 5.59 -20.73 20.27
CA HIS A 104 4.32 -20.35 20.88
C HIS A 104 4.32 -18.90 21.39
N GLN A 105 5.42 -18.46 22.01
CA GLN A 105 5.57 -17.06 22.44
C GLN A 105 5.53 -16.11 21.25
N PHE A 106 6.26 -16.43 20.17
CA PHE A 106 6.25 -15.63 18.94
C PHE A 106 4.85 -15.52 18.34
N VAL A 107 4.16 -16.65 18.14
CA VAL A 107 2.80 -16.67 17.59
C VAL A 107 1.83 -15.88 18.46
N THR A 108 1.98 -15.94 19.79
CA THR A 108 1.13 -15.18 20.72
C THR A 108 1.37 -13.68 20.60
N LEU A 109 2.63 -13.26 20.50
CA LEU A 109 3.00 -11.86 20.32
C LEU A 109 2.56 -11.33 18.95
N ALA A 110 2.78 -12.11 17.89
CA ALA A 110 2.42 -11.75 16.52
C ALA A 110 0.91 -11.61 16.34
N ASN A 111 0.10 -12.42 17.05
CA ASN A 111 -1.35 -12.32 17.04
C ASN A 111 -1.92 -11.31 18.07
N SER A 112 -1.07 -10.49 18.70
CA SER A 112 -1.51 -9.54 19.71
C SER A 112 -2.12 -8.28 19.07
N PRO A 113 -3.11 -7.63 19.72
CA PRO A 113 -3.69 -6.38 19.20
C PRO A 113 -2.65 -5.27 18.97
N ALA A 114 -1.60 -5.23 19.81
CA ALA A 114 -0.51 -4.27 19.68
C ALA A 114 0.33 -4.52 18.42
N ALA A 115 0.61 -5.79 18.11
CA ALA A 115 1.31 -6.16 16.86
C ALA A 115 0.45 -5.80 15.64
N HIS A 116 -0.84 -6.16 15.63
CA HIS A 116 -1.73 -5.82 14.52
C HIS A 116 -1.85 -4.31 14.28
N LEU A 117 -1.98 -3.52 15.36
CA LEU A 117 -2.02 -2.06 15.25
C LEU A 117 -0.70 -1.50 14.71
N THR A 118 0.43 -2.05 15.15
CA THR A 118 1.74 -1.63 14.68
C THR A 118 1.90 -1.92 13.20
N ASP A 119 1.59 -3.14 12.75
CA ASP A 119 1.66 -3.54 11.35
C ASP A 119 0.73 -2.70 10.47
N TRP A 120 -0.47 -2.41 10.95
CA TRP A 120 -1.42 -1.57 10.24
C TRP A 120 -0.93 -0.13 10.07
N ILE A 121 -0.42 0.50 11.14
CA ILE A 121 0.16 1.85 11.08
C ILE A 121 1.37 1.87 10.15
N VAL A 122 2.25 0.87 10.27
CA VAL A 122 3.44 0.74 9.42
C VAL A 122 3.04 0.60 7.95
N SER A 123 2.00 -0.18 7.63
CA SER A 123 1.48 -0.30 6.27
C SER A 123 1.02 1.06 5.71
N VAL A 124 0.19 1.80 6.46
CA VAL A 124 -0.28 3.13 6.06
C VAL A 124 0.90 4.07 5.79
N LEU A 125 1.91 4.06 6.66
CA LEU A 125 3.08 4.92 6.53
C LEU A 125 3.97 4.52 5.36
N ILE A 126 4.26 3.22 5.17
CA ILE A 126 5.10 2.73 4.08
C ILE A 126 4.46 3.10 2.75
N TYR A 127 3.19 2.76 2.54
CA TYR A 127 2.53 3.09 1.27
C TYR A 127 2.37 4.59 1.09
N GLY A 128 2.03 5.34 2.14
CA GLY A 128 1.97 6.80 2.09
C GLY A 128 3.30 7.45 1.70
N CYS A 129 4.43 6.91 2.16
CA CYS A 129 5.77 7.39 1.80
C CYS A 129 6.19 6.96 0.38
N LEU A 130 5.96 5.70 0.01
CA LEU A 130 6.31 5.19 -1.32
C LEU A 130 5.54 5.92 -2.41
N THR A 131 4.24 6.14 -2.22
CA THR A 131 3.44 6.89 -3.20
C THR A 131 3.76 8.39 -3.18
N LEU A 132 4.16 8.96 -2.04
CA LEU A 132 4.68 10.33 -2.00
C LEU A 132 5.88 10.49 -2.93
N LEU A 133 6.83 9.55 -2.89
CA LEU A 133 7.99 9.54 -3.77
C LEU A 133 7.56 9.37 -5.24
N ALA A 134 6.74 8.36 -5.52
CA ALA A 134 6.27 8.08 -6.88
C ALA A 134 5.51 9.27 -7.49
N GLY A 135 4.61 9.90 -6.74
CA GLY A 135 3.87 11.07 -7.19
C GLY A 135 4.72 12.34 -7.30
N SER A 136 5.72 12.50 -6.44
CA SER A 136 6.69 13.59 -6.57
C SER A 136 7.47 13.46 -7.88
N ILE A 137 7.93 12.24 -8.22
CA ILE A 137 8.59 11.95 -9.50
C ILE A 137 7.61 12.22 -10.66
N GLY A 138 6.37 11.73 -10.58
CA GLY A 138 5.34 11.99 -11.59
C GLY A 138 5.13 13.49 -11.85
N GLY A 139 5.05 14.29 -10.79
CA GLY A 139 4.92 15.75 -10.89
C GLY A 139 6.16 16.48 -11.39
N LEU A 140 7.36 15.87 -11.29
CA LEU A 140 8.60 16.42 -11.84
C LEU A 140 8.75 16.14 -13.34
N VAL A 141 8.25 14.99 -13.81
CA VAL A 141 8.30 14.62 -15.23
C VAL A 141 7.45 15.57 -16.09
N LEU A 142 6.42 16.20 -15.51
CA LEU A 142 5.49 17.07 -16.22
C LEU A 142 5.90 18.56 -16.10
N LYS A 143 6.23 19.19 -17.22
CA LYS A 143 6.44 20.65 -17.28
C LYS A 143 5.09 21.36 -17.14
N LYS A 144 5.01 22.40 -16.30
CA LYS A 144 3.80 23.22 -16.18
C LYS A 144 3.49 23.87 -17.53
N ASP A 145 2.21 23.89 -17.91
CA ASP A 145 1.77 24.52 -19.17
C ASP A 145 2.19 26.00 -19.28
N ARG A 146 2.31 26.70 -18.14
CA ARG A 146 2.85 28.07 -18.09
C ARG A 146 4.27 28.20 -18.64
N ASP A 147 5.10 27.18 -18.45
CA ASP A 147 6.49 27.16 -18.94
C ASP A 147 6.59 26.56 -20.35
N ARG A 148 5.54 25.86 -20.78
CA ARG A 148 5.44 25.23 -22.10
C ARG A 148 4.99 26.22 -23.19
N ASN A 149 4.19 27.23 -22.81
CA ASN A 149 3.71 28.30 -23.69
C ASN A 149 4.59 29.57 -23.64
N ALA A 150 5.75 29.51 -22.97
CA ALA A 150 6.71 30.62 -22.87
C ALA A 150 7.79 30.57 -23.96
N ILE A 151 7.60 29.75 -25.01
CA ILE A 151 8.48 29.60 -26.18
C ILE A 151 7.68 29.94 -27.43
#